data_AF-A0A7Y8F0E8-F1
#
_entry.id   AF-A0A7Y8F0E8-F1
#
_cell.length_a   1.000
_cell.length_b   1.000
_cell.length_c   1.000
_cell.angle_alpha   90.00
_cell.angle_beta   90.00
_cell.angle_gamma   90.00
#
_symmetry.space_group_name_H-M   'P 1'
#
loop_
_entity.id
_entity.type
_entity.pdbx_description
1 polymer ?
#
loop_
_entity_poly.entity_id
_entity_poly.type
_entity_poly.pdbx_seq_one_letter_code
_entity_poly.pdbx_strand_id
1 'polypeptide(L)' 'GWTRADGHKLWFFWSAEGGSAHLPNLTSATLYDPLRGTQTPVSGTNGLTVPVKSNLQILLWD' A
#
# COMPACT_ATOMS: atom_id res chain seq x y z
N GLY A 1 -5.60 -6.89 -7.21
CA GLY A 1 -4.36 -7.07 -6.43
C GLY A 1 -3.74 -8.39 -6.83
N TRP A 2 -2.42 -8.49 -6.75
CA TRP A 2 -1.73 -9.77 -6.92
C TRP A 2 -1.72 -10.51 -5.59
N THR A 3 -1.65 -11.84 -5.61
CA THR A 3 -1.51 -12.66 -4.40
C THR A 3 -0.17 -13.40 -4.45
N ARG A 4 0.60 -13.33 -3.36
CA ARG A 4 1.87 -14.05 -3.21
C ARG A 4 1.62 -15.52 -2.91
N ALA A 5 2.66 -16.33 -3.08
CA ALA A 5 2.64 -17.75 -2.71
C ALA A 5 2.35 -17.99 -1.21
N ASP A 6 2.63 -17.01 -0.35
CA ASP A 6 2.33 -17.03 1.08
C ASP A 6 0.89 -16.59 1.44
N GLY A 7 0.05 -16.30 0.43
CA GLY A 7 -1.35 -15.93 0.62
C GLY A 7 -1.60 -14.43 0.78
N HIS A 8 -0.58 -13.63 1.08
CA HIS A 8 -0.73 -12.18 1.22
C HIS A 8 -1.05 -11.51 -0.13
N LYS A 9 -1.93 -10.51 -0.09
CA LYS A 9 -2.27 -9.65 -1.21
C LYS A 9 -1.30 -8.49 -1.30
N LEU A 10 -0.99 -8.10 -2.54
CA LEU A 10 -0.10 -6.99 -2.82
C LEU A 10 -0.65 -6.05 -3.90
N TRP A 11 -0.24 -4.79 -3.79
CA TRP A 11 -0.49 -3.76 -4.78
C TRP A 11 0.77 -2.93 -5.00
N PHE A 12 1.25 -2.95 -6.24
CA PHE A 12 2.26 -2.01 -6.73
C PHE A 12 1.55 -0.76 -7.24
N PHE A 13 1.93 0.41 -6.73
CA PHE A 13 1.27 1.65 -7.09
C PHE A 13 2.23 2.84 -7.07
N TRP A 14 1.96 3.79 -7.96
CA TRP A 14 2.62 5.08 -8.08
C TRP A 14 1.74 6.01 -8.94
N SER A 15 2.03 7.31 -8.91
CA SER A 15 1.44 8.32 -9.78
C SER A 15 2.47 9.41 -10.03
N ALA A 16 2.64 9.85 -11.28
CA ALA A 16 3.59 10.92 -11.61
C ALA A 16 3.32 12.22 -10.82
N GLU A 17 2.04 12.53 -10.58
CA GLU A 17 1.59 13.71 -9.83
C GLU A 17 1.46 13.44 -8.31
N GLY A 18 1.62 12.18 -7.89
CA GLY A 18 1.34 11.74 -6.52
C GLY A 18 -0.17 11.76 -6.19
N GLY A 19 -0.49 11.92 -4.90
CA GLY A 19 -1.86 12.04 -4.40
C GLY A 19 -2.16 11.10 -3.23
N SER A 20 -3.40 10.64 -3.15
CA SER A 20 -3.85 9.67 -2.14
C SER A 20 -4.74 8.60 -2.78
N ALA A 21 -4.65 7.39 -2.26
CA ALA A 21 -5.51 6.28 -2.63
C ALA A 21 -6.32 5.83 -1.42
N HIS A 22 -7.63 5.68 -1.60
CA HIS A 22 -8.55 5.18 -0.58
C HIS A 22 -8.99 3.76 -0.90
N LEU A 23 -8.82 2.86 0.07
CA LEU A 23 -9.10 1.43 -0.02
C LEU A 23 -10.22 1.11 0.99
N PRO A 24 -11.49 1.14 0.60
CA PRO A 24 -12.63 1.14 1.52
C PRO A 24 -12.77 -0.16 2.33
N ASN A 25 -12.29 -1.29 1.79
CA ASN A 25 -12.45 -2.62 2.40
C ASN A 25 -11.15 -3.13 3.08
N LEU A 26 -10.24 -2.22 3.44
CA LEU A 26 -8.96 -2.56 4.05
C LEU A 26 -8.76 -1.73 5.32
N THR A 27 -8.54 -2.37 6.46
CA THR A 27 -8.41 -1.69 7.76
C THR A 27 -6.97 -1.64 8.27
N SER A 28 -6.11 -2.54 7.78
CA SER A 28 -4.69 -2.57 8.10
C SER A 28 -3.87 -3.10 6.92
N ALA A 29 -2.64 -2.61 6.80
CA ALA A 29 -1.68 -3.08 5.82
C ALA A 29 -0.26 -2.67 6.25
N THR A 30 0.74 -3.12 5.49
CA THR A 30 2.11 -2.60 5.56
C THR A 30 2.47 -1.94 4.24
N LEU A 31 2.91 -0.68 4.32
CA LEU A 31 3.38 0.09 3.18
C LEU A 31 4.91 -0.03 3.09
N TYR A 32 5.40 -0.46 1.93
CA TYR A 32 6.82 -0.59 1.62
C TYR A 32 7.25 0.48 0.60
N ASP A 33 8.37 1.12 0.88
CA ASP A 33 9.08 1.99 -0.07
C ASP A 33 10.39 1.29 -0.49
N PRO A 34 10.41 0.59 -1.63
CA PRO A 34 11.58 -0.19 -2.05
C PRO A 34 12.81 0.65 -2.37
N LEU A 35 12.65 1.96 -2.68
CA LEU A 35 13.80 2.83 -2.90
C LEU A 35 14.54 3.16 -1.60
N ARG A 36 13.81 3.20 -0.48
CA ARG A 36 14.36 3.52 0.84
C ARG A 36 14.54 2.30 1.74
N GLY A 37 13.98 1.15 1.35
CA GLY A 37 13.95 -0.06 2.17
C GLY A 37 13.08 0.07 3.43
N THR A 38 12.17 1.05 3.49
CA THR A 38 11.36 1.31 4.69
C THR A 38 10.03 0.57 4.65
N GLN A 39 9.57 0.14 5.82
CA GLN A 39 8.27 -0.48 6.05
C GLN A 39 7.49 0.34 7.07
N THR A 40 6.22 0.62 6.77
CA THR A 40 5.37 1.45 7.63
C THR A 40 4.03 0.74 7.80
N PRO A 41 3.70 0.25 9.02
CA PRO A 41 2.36 -0.20 9.33
C PRO A 41 1.38 0.96 9.17
N VAL A 42 0.25 0.69 8.52
CA VAL A 42 -0.82 1.67 8.29
C VAL A 42 -2.15 1.06 8.66
N SER A 43 -3.03 1.86 9.25
CA SER A 43 -4.37 1.43 9.68
C SER A 43 -5.42 2.51 9.45
N GLY A 44 -6.68 2.08 9.36
CA GLY A 44 -7.84 2.94 9.17
C GLY A 44 -9.11 2.28 9.69
N THR A 45 -10.05 3.09 10.17
CA THR A 45 -11.32 2.62 10.77
C THR A 45 -12.43 2.42 9.74
N ASN A 46 -12.41 3.16 8.63
CA ASN A 46 -13.41 3.13 7.57
C ASN A 46 -12.74 2.96 6.20
N GLY A 47 -11.84 1.99 6.11
CA GLY A 47 -10.93 1.85 4.98
C GLY A 47 -9.59 2.54 5.21
N LEU A 48 -8.64 2.22 4.35
CA LEU A 48 -7.26 2.67 4.45
C LEU A 48 -7.00 3.76 3.42
N THR A 49 -6.48 4.91 3.87
CA THR A 49 -5.99 5.96 2.96
C THR A 49 -4.47 5.97 3.03
N VAL A 50 -3.82 5.75 1.88
CA VAL A 50 -2.35 5.76 1.76
C VAL A 50 -1.89 6.86 0.81
N PRO A 51 -0.74 7.51 1.09
CA PRO A 51 -0.15 8.47 0.16
C PRO A 51 0.39 7.75 -1.08
N VAL A 52 0.12 8.32 -2.25
CA VAL A 52 0.68 7.89 -3.54
C VAL A 52 1.83 8.82 -3.89
N LYS A 53 3.02 8.24 -4.09
CA LYS A 53 4.22 8.96 -4.49
C LYS A 53 4.51 8.79 -5.99
N SER A 54 5.44 9.59 -6.49
CA SER A 54 6.01 9.46 -7.83
C SER A 54 6.93 8.26 -7.99
N ASN A 55 7.47 7.75 -6.88
CA ASN A 55 8.18 6.48 -6.86
C ASN A 55 7.25 5.31 -6.53
N LEU A 56 7.63 4.12 -7.02
CA LEU A 56 6.95 2.87 -6.71
C LEU A 56 6.84 2.66 -5.20
N GLN A 57 5.63 2.33 -4.76
CA GLN A 57 5.32 1.83 -3.42
C GLN A 57 4.64 0.46 -3.54
N ILE A 58 4.74 -0.34 -2.48
CA ILE A 58 4.09 -1.64 -2.39
C ILE A 58 3.21 -1.64 -1.15
N LEU A 59 1.92 -1.91 -1.31
CA LEU A 59 1.04 -2.20 -0.19
C LEU A 59 0.91 -3.70 -0.05
N LEU A 60 1.09 -4.24 1.15
CA LEU A 60 0.94 -5.66 1.49
C LEU A 60 -0.10 -5.82 2.59
N TRP A 61 -1.03 -6.75 2.41
CA TRP A 61 -2.08 -7.06 3.38
C TRP A 61 -2.56 -8.51 3.23
N ASP A 62 -3.49 -8.93 4.08
CA ASP A 62 -4.08 -10.29 4.07
C ASP A 62 -5.25 -10.43 3.08
#